data_AF-A0A9Q0G7P9-F1
#
_entry.id   AF-A0A9Q0G7P9-F1
#
_cell.length_a   1.000
_cell.length_b   1.000
_cell.length_c   1.000
_cell.angle_alpha   90.00
_cell.angle_beta   90.00
_cell.angle_gamma   90.00
#
_symmetry.space_group_name_H-M   'P 1'
#
loop_
_entity.id
_entity.type
_entity.pdbx_description
1 polymer ?
#
loop_
_entity_poly.entity_id
_entity_poly.type
_entity_poly.pdbx_seq_one_letter_code
_entity_poly.pdbx_strand_id
1 'polypeptide(L)'
;MAPSSLTKGAISWITSGEASAVGLQPTLLVTELKQVQTKQPQQNDRFRLVLSYGSHLQQAMLGTQLNHLVKDGRLRSGSIFRLLQFTCTTVQGRM
;
A
#
# COMPACT_ATOMS: atom_id res chain seq x y z
N MET A 1 20.29 1.52 -7.54
CA MET A 1 20.42 1.77 -6.08
C MET A 1 19.03 1.68 -5.48
N ALA A 2 18.74 0.67 -4.65
CA ALA A 2 17.49 0.65 -3.88
C ALA A 2 17.58 1.73 -2.79
N PRO A 3 16.53 2.53 -2.55
CA PRO A 3 16.58 3.57 -1.53
C PRO A 3 16.83 2.90 -0.16
N SER A 4 17.91 3.32 0.50
CA SER A 4 18.46 2.76 1.74
C SER A 4 17.55 2.91 2.97
N SER A 5 16.34 3.45 2.81
CA SER A 5 15.36 3.66 3.87
C SER A 5 14.19 2.68 3.84
N LEU A 6 14.13 1.73 2.89
CA LEU A 6 13.04 0.76 2.82
C LEU A 6 13.21 -0.33 3.88
N THR A 7 12.11 -0.70 4.54
CA THR A 7 12.11 -1.77 5.54
C THR A 7 12.12 -3.13 4.84
N LYS A 8 13.30 -3.73 4.73
CA LYS A 8 13.49 -5.05 4.11
C LYS A 8 12.66 -6.11 4.83
N GLY A 9 11.95 -6.94 4.08
CA GLY A 9 11.09 -7.99 4.63
C GLY A 9 9.69 -7.51 5.07
N ALA A 10 9.41 -6.22 5.00
CA ALA A 10 8.13 -5.67 5.48
C ALA A 10 6.89 -6.29 4.84
N ILE A 11 6.87 -6.46 3.51
CA ILE A 11 5.72 -7.10 2.83
C ILE A 11 5.56 -8.53 3.33
N SER A 12 6.65 -9.28 3.50
CA SER A 12 6.59 -10.67 3.97
C SER A 12 5.95 -10.77 5.35
N TRP A 13 6.32 -9.89 6.29
CA TRP A 13 5.70 -9.79 7.62
C TRP A 13 4.23 -9.35 7.57
N ILE A 14 3.88 -8.43 6.66
CA ILE A 14 2.49 -7.98 6.48
C ILE A 14 1.64 -9.13 5.95
N THR A 15 2.15 -9.89 4.99
CA THR A 15 1.44 -11.00 4.36
C THR A 15 1.37 -12.24 5.24
N SER A 16 2.36 -12.48 6.11
CA SER A 16 2.33 -13.59 7.08
C SER A 16 1.39 -13.32 8.27
N GLY A 17 0.89 -12.09 8.42
CA GLY A 17 0.06 -11.68 9.55
C GLY A 17 0.85 -11.26 10.78
N GLU A 18 2.18 -11.41 10.77
CA GLU A 18 3.04 -11.07 11.90
C GLU A 18 3.20 -9.55 12.08
N ALA A 19 3.03 -8.75 11.03
CA ALA A 19 3.25 -7.31 11.12
C ALA A 19 2.20 -6.56 11.97
N SER A 20 0.96 -7.07 12.03
CA SER A 20 -0.10 -6.44 12.82
C SER A 20 0.07 -6.67 14.33
N ALA A 21 0.82 -7.72 14.73
CA ALA A 21 1.04 -8.07 16.12
C ALA A 21 2.15 -7.24 16.79
N VAL A 22 3.04 -6.63 16.01
CA VAL A 22 4.28 -6.01 16.51
C VAL A 22 4.26 -4.47 16.44
N GLY A 23 3.15 -3.86 15.98
CA GLY A 23 3.08 -2.39 15.82
C GLY A 23 4.12 -1.85 14.81
N LEU A 24 4.50 -2.68 13.83
CA LEU A 24 5.52 -2.34 12.84
C LEU A 24 5.06 -1.17 11.98
N GLN A 25 5.93 -0.17 11.82
CA GLN A 25 5.71 0.95 10.91
C GLN A 25 6.71 0.90 9.73
N PRO A 26 6.53 -0.04 8.79
CA PRO A 26 7.49 -0.24 7.72
C PRO A 26 7.48 0.91 6.72
N THR A 27 8.65 1.22 6.17
CA THR A 27 8.82 2.20 5.09
C THR A 27 8.86 1.47 3.75
N LEU A 28 7.96 1.85 2.84
CA LEU A 28 7.73 1.22 1.54
C LEU A 28 7.74 2.25 0.41
N LEU A 29 8.08 1.79 -0.79
CA LEU A 29 8.02 2.54 -2.04
C LEU A 29 6.71 2.23 -2.76
N VAL A 30 6.03 3.25 -3.27
CA VAL A 30 4.94 3.08 -4.26
C VAL A 30 5.57 2.90 -5.63
N THR A 31 5.46 1.73 -6.24
CA THR A 31 5.94 1.51 -7.61
C THR A 31 4.88 1.89 -8.64
N GLU A 32 3.60 1.66 -8.32
CA GLU A 32 2.48 2.05 -9.19
C GLU A 32 1.31 2.59 -8.37
N LEU A 33 0.59 3.55 -8.94
CA LEU A 33 -0.65 4.10 -8.39
C LEU A 33 -1.68 4.19 -9.52
N LYS A 34 -2.84 3.56 -9.33
CA LYS A 34 -3.93 3.54 -10.31
C LYS A 34 -5.27 3.80 -9.64
N GLN A 35 -6.09 4.67 -10.22
CA GLN A 35 -7.49 4.81 -9.84
C GLN A 35 -8.28 3.61 -10.37
N VAL A 36 -9.02 2.95 -9.49
CA VAL A 36 -9.90 1.83 -9.83
C VAL A 36 -11.29 2.40 -10.07
N GLN A 37 -11.82 2.20 -11.27
CA GLN A 37 -13.19 2.59 -11.58
C GLN A 37 -14.17 1.70 -10.82
N THR A 38 -15.04 2.32 -10.03
CA THR A 38 -16.19 1.65 -9.43
C THR A 38 -17.39 1.84 -10.35
N LYS A 39 -18.14 0.76 -10.60
CA LYS A 39 -19.32 0.79 -11.50
C LYS A 39 -20.49 1.63 -10.95
N GLN A 40 -20.38 2.16 -9.73
CA GLN A 40 -21.42 2.96 -9.07
C GLN A 40 -20.95 4.41 -8.89
N PRO A 41 -21.68 5.41 -9.42
CA PRO A 41 -21.29 6.82 -9.39
C PRO A 41 -21.29 7.48 -8.00
N GLN A 42 -21.86 6.83 -6.98
CA GLN A 42 -21.87 7.32 -5.59
C GLN A 42 -20.76 6.73 -4.70
N GLN A 43 -19.91 5.84 -5.23
CA GLN A 43 -18.79 5.31 -4.45
C GLN A 43 -17.61 6.29 -4.49
N ASN A 44 -16.98 6.52 -3.34
CA ASN A 44 -15.72 7.25 -3.25
C ASN A 44 -14.64 6.60 -4.14
N ASP A 45 -13.80 7.43 -4.75
CA ASP A 45 -12.65 6.99 -5.55
C ASP A 45 -11.84 5.93 -4.80
N ARG A 46 -11.50 4.83 -5.48
CA ARG A 46 -10.65 3.78 -4.90
C ARG A 46 -9.32 3.78 -5.61
N PHE A 47 -8.23 4.03 -4.89
CA PHE A 47 -6.89 3.97 -5.47
C PHE A 47 -6.21 2.66 -5.09
N ARG A 48 -5.69 1.95 -6.10
CA ARG A 48 -4.83 0.78 -5.93
C ARG A 48 -3.38 1.23 -6.01
N LEU A 49 -2.59 0.72 -5.07
CA LEU A 49 -1.16 0.94 -4.98
C LEU A 49 -0.44 -0.39 -5.21
N VAL A 50 0.72 -0.34 -5.85
CA VAL A 50 1.71 -1.42 -5.82
C VAL A 50 2.86 -0.94 -4.95
N LEU A 51 3.16 -1.71 -3.91
CA LEU A 51 4.13 -1.38 -2.88
C LEU A 51 5.35 -2.27 -3.01
N SER A 52 6.53 -1.73 -2.70
CA SER A 52 7.78 -2.49 -2.68
C SER A 52 8.67 -2.10 -1.52
N TYR A 53 9.42 -3.07 -0.99
CA TYR A 53 10.59 -2.82 -0.15
C TYR A 53 11.92 -3.11 -0.89
N GLY A 54 11.87 -3.45 -2.18
CA GLY A 54 13.02 -3.88 -2.97
C GLY A 54 12.67 -5.07 -3.87
N SER A 55 12.80 -6.29 -3.36
CA SER A 55 12.65 -7.52 -4.16
C SER A 55 11.20 -8.01 -4.31
N HIS A 56 10.28 -7.53 -3.48
CA HIS A 56 8.88 -7.97 -3.48
C HIS A 56 7.94 -6.84 -3.85
N LEU A 57 6.86 -7.19 -4.54
CA LEU A 57 5.77 -6.28 -4.90
C LEU A 57 4.48 -6.77 -4.25
N GLN A 58 3.72 -5.87 -3.66
CA GLN A 58 2.43 -6.17 -3.03
C GLN A 58 1.38 -5.18 -3.48
N GLN A 59 0.21 -5.69 -3.85
CA GLN A 59 -0.94 -4.83 -4.14
C GLN A 59 -1.63 -4.41 -2.82
N ALA A 60 -1.99 -3.13 -2.74
CA ALA A 60 -2.73 -2.56 -1.63
C ALA A 60 -3.82 -1.62 -2.14
N MET A 61 -4.83 -1.39 -1.30
CA MET A 61 -5.87 -0.38 -1.53
C MET A 61 -5.66 0.77 -0.55
N LEU A 62 -5.67 2.01 -1.07
CA LEU A 62 -5.62 3.19 -0.23
C LEU A 62 -6.97 3.37 0.48
N GLY A 63 -6.93 3.68 1.77
CA GLY A 63 -8.13 4.07 2.50
C GLY A 63 -8.72 5.35 1.91
N THR A 64 -10.02 5.39 1.69
CA THR A 64 -10.70 6.51 0.99
C THR A 64 -10.51 7.86 1.68
N GLN A 65 -10.29 7.86 3.01
CA GLN A 65 -9.98 9.05 3.81
C GLN A 65 -8.65 9.72 3.37
N LEU A 66 -7.71 8.95 2.81
CA LEU A 66 -6.40 9.40 2.35
C LEU A 66 -6.37 9.74 0.86
N ASN A 67 -7.51 9.69 0.15
CA ASN A 67 -7.59 9.99 -1.28
C ASN A 67 -7.09 11.40 -1.63
N HIS A 68 -7.26 12.36 -0.72
CA HIS A 68 -6.76 13.73 -0.90
C HIS A 68 -5.25 13.74 -1.17
N LEU A 69 -4.46 12.85 -0.55
CA LEU A 69 -3.01 12.77 -0.79
C LEU A 69 -2.66 12.46 -2.24
N VAL A 70 -3.48 11.67 -2.92
CA VAL A 70 -3.30 11.35 -4.34
C VAL A 70 -3.73 12.52 -5.20
N LYS A 71 -4.91 13.10 -4.89
CA LYS A 71 -5.47 14.23 -5.63
C LYS A 71 -4.59 15.49 -5.55
N ASP A 72 -3.97 15.71 -4.40
CA ASP A 72 -3.04 16.81 -4.14
C ASP A 72 -1.62 16.52 -4.68
N GLY A 73 -1.38 15.35 -5.29
CA GLY A 73 -0.10 14.95 -5.85
C GLY A 73 0.99 14.61 -4.82
N ARG A 74 0.66 14.57 -3.53
CA ARG A 74 1.60 14.22 -2.44
C ARG A 74 1.96 12.74 -2.44
N LEU A 75 1.02 11.88 -2.84
CA LEU A 75 1.22 10.45 -3.03
C LEU A 75 1.18 10.12 -4.53
N ARG A 76 2.29 9.63 -5.06
CA ARG A 76 2.45 9.26 -6.48
C ARG A 76 3.33 8.01 -6.62
N SER A 77 3.38 7.45 -7.83
CA SER A 77 4.41 6.46 -8.15
C SER A 77 5.80 7.06 -7.92
N GLY A 78 6.69 6.28 -7.31
CA GLY A 78 8.01 6.72 -6.84
C GLY A 78 8.02 7.28 -5.42
N SER A 79 6.87 7.55 -4.80
CA SER A 79 6.83 8.06 -3.42
C SER A 79 7.25 6.99 -2.41
N ILE A 80 8.09 7.37 -1.45
CA ILE A 80 8.43 6.56 -0.28
C ILE A 80 7.58 7.05 0.90
N PHE A 81 6.95 6.12 1.61
CA PHE A 81 6.09 6.44 2.74
C PHE A 81 6.22 5.40 3.85
N ARG A 82 5.87 5.80 5.07
CA ARG A 82 5.80 4.91 6.23
C ARG A 82 4.36 4.48 6.44
N LEU A 83 4.11 3.18 6.52
CA LEU A 83 2.82 2.63 6.93
C LEU A 83 2.66 2.85 8.43
N LEU A 84 1.68 3.67 8.81
CA LEU A 84 1.33 3.88 10.23
C LEU A 84 0.22 2.93 10.68
N GLN A 85 -0.76 2.72 9.80
CA GLN A 85 -1.89 1.83 10.04
C GLN A 85 -2.21 1.11 8.74
N PHE A 86 -2.41 -0.20 8.83
CA PHE A 86 -2.81 -1.04 7.71
C PHE A 86 -3.69 -2.18 8.23
N THR A 87 -4.50 -2.72 7.33
CA THR A 87 -5.32 -3.90 7.59
C THR A 87 -4.99 -4.91 6.50
N CYS A 88 -4.57 -6.10 6.90
CA CYS A 88 -4.40 -7.22 5.98
C CYS A 88 -5.73 -7.97 5.91
N THR A 89 -6.31 -8.04 4.72
CA THR A 89 -7.48 -8.87 4.48
C THR A 89 -7.09 -9.93 3.46
N THR A 90 -7.03 -11.19 3.90
CA THR A 90 -6.90 -12.32 2.99
C THR A 90 -8.20 -12.44 2.21
N VAL A 91 -8.17 -12.07 0.93
CA VAL A 91 -9.32 -12.29 0.04
C VAL A 91 -9.42 -13.79 -0.19
N GLN A 92 -10.31 -14.46 0.55
CA GLN A 92 -10.62 -15.87 0.34
C GLN A 92 -11.03 -16.09 -1.12
N GLY A 93 -10.40 -17.06 -1.79
CA GLY A 93 -10.72 -17.40 -3.19
C GLY A 93 -9.65 -17.08 -4.23
N ARG A 94 -8.43 -16.72 -3.81
CA ARG A 94 -7.24 -16.81 -4.68
C ARG A 94 -6.24 -17.79 -4.07
N MET A 95 -6.51 -19.09 -4.28
CA MET A 95 -5.45 -20.10 -4.34
C MET A 95 -4.92 -20.15 -5.77
#